data_AF-T0YHJ8-F1
#
_entry.id   AF-T0YHJ8-F1
#
_cell.length_a   1.000
_cell.length_b   1.000
_cell.length_c   1.000
_cell.angle_alpha   90.00
_cell.angle_beta   90.00
_cell.angle_gamma   90.00
#
_symmetry.space_group_name_H-M   'P 1'
#
loop_
_entity.id
_entity.type
_entity.pdbx_description
1 polymer ?
#
loop_
_entity_poly.entity_id
_entity_poly.type
_entity_poly.pdbx_seq_one_letter_code
_entity_poly.pdbx_strand_id
1 'polypeptide(L)'
;PFQEPGAPEVLAEVLAKGTFTASVDPGLLRSADSIVVVIGTPTRQAPQPRRRLGVPQEIEKLSRHLVDGQLLVLRSTLYPGVTRMVERLLARQGRAVDVAFCPERIAEGKAMTELFSLPQLVSGRTPEIRARAAALFSQLTNEIVELEPEEAELAKLFTNTWRYIKFATANQLYMIANDFGLDY
;
A
#
# COMPACT_ATOMS: atom_id res chain seq x y z
N PRO A 1 -6.15 14.87 -12.08
CA PRO A 1 -6.59 13.59 -12.69
C PRO A 1 -5.40 12.64 -12.81
N PHE A 2 -5.54 11.41 -12.32
CA PHE A 2 -4.59 10.33 -12.61
C PHE A 2 -4.86 9.81 -14.02
N GLN A 3 -3.81 9.55 -14.81
CA GLN A 3 -3.94 8.90 -16.11
C GLN A 3 -3.71 7.41 -15.93
N GLU A 4 -4.80 6.63 -15.95
CA GLU A 4 -4.76 5.17 -15.84
C GLU A 4 -5.68 4.59 -16.92
N PRO A 5 -5.14 3.89 -17.93
CA PRO A 5 -5.95 3.28 -18.99
C PRO A 5 -7.01 2.30 -18.43
N GLY A 6 -8.26 2.43 -18.88
CA GLY A 6 -9.38 1.57 -18.47
C GLY A 6 -10.04 1.95 -17.13
N ALA A 7 -9.42 2.82 -16.33
CA ALA A 7 -10.00 3.28 -15.06
C ALA A 7 -11.23 4.21 -15.23
N PRO A 8 -11.28 5.14 -16.21
CA PRO A 8 -12.45 6.00 -16.41
C PRO A 8 -13.74 5.22 -16.67
N GLU A 9 -13.66 4.15 -17.46
CA GLU A 9 -14.79 3.30 -17.81
C GLU A 9 -15.33 2.56 -16.58
N VAL A 10 -14.43 1.94 -15.81
CA VAL A 10 -14.80 1.24 -14.57
C VAL A 10 -15.37 2.22 -13.54
N LEU A 11 -14.81 3.42 -13.42
CA LEU A 11 -15.33 4.46 -12.52
C LEU A 11 -16.76 4.87 -12.89
N ALA A 12 -17.04 5.08 -14.18
CA ALA A 12 -18.38 5.40 -14.64
C ALA A 12 -19.38 4.28 -14.32
N GLU A 13 -18.97 3.02 -14.48
CA GLU A 13 -19.80 1.85 -14.17
C GLU A 13 -20.16 1.76 -12.68
N VAL A 14 -19.18 1.86 -11.78
CA VAL A 14 -19.43 1.74 -10.33
C VAL A 14 -20.22 2.93 -9.77
N LEU A 15 -20.07 4.11 -10.36
CA LEU A 15 -20.89 5.29 -10.04
C LEU A 15 -22.34 5.08 -10.48
N ALA A 16 -22.57 4.58 -11.69
CA ALA A 16 -23.91 4.28 -12.19
C ALA A 16 -24.61 3.19 -11.36
N LYS A 17 -23.85 2.20 -10.88
CA LYS A 17 -24.35 1.13 -9.99
C LYS A 17 -24.59 1.59 -8.55
N GLY A 18 -24.09 2.75 -8.13
CA GLY A 18 -24.16 3.23 -6.75
C GLY A 18 -23.29 2.42 -5.77
N THR A 19 -22.34 1.63 -6.26
CA THR A 19 -21.45 0.80 -5.43
C THR A 19 -20.17 1.52 -5.02
N PHE A 20 -19.94 2.73 -5.54
CA PHE A 20 -18.82 3.60 -5.17
C PHE A 20 -19.33 4.96 -4.72
N THR A 21 -18.81 5.45 -3.60
CA THR A 21 -19.10 6.78 -3.06
C THR A 21 -17.82 7.43 -2.59
N ALA A 22 -17.64 8.72 -2.91
CA ALA A 22 -16.54 9.53 -2.40
C ALA A 22 -17.05 10.50 -1.34
N SER A 23 -16.31 10.63 -0.24
CA SER A 23 -16.65 11.53 0.86
C SER A 23 -15.39 12.02 1.56
N VAL A 24 -15.52 13.16 2.23
CA VAL A 24 -14.50 13.72 3.14
C VAL A 24 -14.88 13.55 4.61
N ASP A 25 -16.04 12.95 4.90
CA ASP A 25 -16.48 12.67 6.27
C ASP A 25 -15.81 11.40 6.84
N PRO A 26 -14.92 11.53 7.84
CA PRO A 26 -14.31 10.37 8.49
C PRO A 26 -15.33 9.52 9.28
N GLY A 27 -16.55 10.01 9.53
CA GLY A 27 -17.65 9.26 10.12
C GLY A 27 -17.98 7.97 9.39
N LEU A 28 -17.82 7.94 8.06
CA LEU A 28 -18.06 6.77 7.22
C LEU A 28 -17.12 5.59 7.51
N LEU A 29 -15.99 5.83 8.18
CA LEU A 29 -15.11 4.74 8.59
C LEU A 29 -15.81 3.76 9.53
N ARG A 30 -16.80 4.21 10.31
CA ARG A 30 -17.53 3.37 11.29
C ARG A 30 -18.36 2.26 10.64
N SER A 31 -18.75 2.42 9.38
CA SER A 31 -19.59 1.45 8.66
C SER A 31 -18.79 0.48 7.79
N ALA A 32 -17.47 0.60 7.75
CA ALA A 32 -16.62 -0.26 6.91
C ALA A 32 -16.14 -1.48 7.69
N ASP A 33 -16.17 -2.67 7.09
CA ASP A 33 -15.54 -3.87 7.67
C ASP A 33 -14.02 -3.85 7.48
N SER A 34 -13.58 -3.35 6.33
CA SER A 34 -12.18 -3.23 5.93
C SER A 34 -11.86 -1.80 5.51
N ILE A 35 -10.75 -1.25 5.99
CA ILE A 35 -10.28 0.11 5.71
C ILE A 35 -8.90 0.01 5.08
N VAL A 36 -8.78 0.46 3.82
CA VAL A 36 -7.51 0.42 3.07
C VAL A 36 -6.88 1.81 3.03
N VAL A 37 -5.67 1.93 3.58
CA VAL A 37 -4.96 3.20 3.78
C VAL A 37 -3.90 3.41 2.69
N VAL A 38 -4.23 4.28 1.74
CA VAL A 38 -3.41 4.62 0.55
C VAL A 38 -2.79 6.02 0.63
N ILE A 39 -2.56 6.53 1.85
CA ILE A 39 -1.97 7.86 2.08
C ILE A 39 -0.50 7.87 1.65
N GLY A 40 -0.16 8.65 0.63
CA GLY A 40 1.22 8.78 0.15
C GLY A 40 2.18 9.20 1.28
N THR A 41 3.21 8.39 1.51
CA THR A 41 4.31 8.71 2.44
C THR A 41 5.27 9.67 1.72
N PRO A 42 5.41 10.93 2.16
CA PRO A 42 6.35 11.84 1.51
C PRO A 42 7.78 11.32 1.66
N THR A 43 8.55 11.32 0.57
CA THR A 43 9.98 10.99 0.62
C THR A 43 10.75 12.06 1.39
N ARG A 44 11.85 11.67 2.05
CA ARG A 44 12.70 12.54 2.88
C ARG A 44 13.22 13.80 2.16
N GLN A 45 13.21 13.80 0.82
CA GLN A 45 13.74 14.86 -0.05
C GLN A 45 12.71 15.95 -0.42
N ALA A 46 11.45 15.86 0.05
CA ALA A 46 10.47 16.93 -0.21
C ALA A 46 10.88 18.25 0.50
N PRO A 47 11.01 19.39 -0.21
CA PRO A 47 11.47 20.67 0.36
C PRO A 47 10.54 21.29 1.42
N GLN A 48 9.38 20.70 1.70
CA GLN A 48 8.37 21.30 2.57
C GLN A 48 8.26 20.57 3.92
N PRO A 49 8.58 21.24 5.04
CA PRO A 49 8.51 20.67 6.38
C PRO A 49 7.08 20.44 6.91
N ARG A 50 6.02 20.77 6.15
CA ARG A 50 4.63 20.80 6.64
C ARG A 50 3.74 19.60 6.26
N ARG A 51 4.22 18.66 5.44
CA ARG A 51 3.47 17.42 5.11
C ARG A 51 4.11 16.16 5.71
N ARG A 52 4.83 16.29 6.82
CA ARG A 52 5.46 15.18 7.56
C ARG A 52 4.44 14.45 8.47
N LEU A 53 3.25 14.18 7.97
CA LEU A 53 2.32 13.33 8.69
C LEU A 53 2.54 11.90 8.22
N GLY A 54 3.28 11.13 9.02
CA GLY A 54 3.48 9.71 8.73
C GLY A 54 2.17 8.94 8.90
N VAL A 55 2.07 7.75 8.29
CA VAL A 55 0.89 6.87 8.42
C VAL A 55 0.39 6.74 9.87
N PRO A 56 1.25 6.53 10.90
CA PRO A 56 0.78 6.45 12.29
C PRO A 56 0.02 7.69 12.79
N GLN A 57 0.45 8.89 12.40
CA GLN A 57 -0.17 10.14 12.86
C GLN A 57 -1.53 10.38 12.19
N GLU A 58 -1.70 9.93 10.95
CA GLU A 58 -3.01 9.97 10.29
C GLU A 58 -3.96 8.94 10.89
N ILE A 59 -3.47 7.73 11.22
CA ILE A 59 -4.27 6.75 11.95
C ILE A 59 -4.66 7.27 13.34
N GLU A 60 -3.76 7.94 14.04
CA GLU A 60 -4.05 8.53 15.35
C GLU A 60 -5.22 9.53 15.31
N LYS A 61 -5.29 10.37 14.27
CA LYS A 61 -6.40 11.32 14.09
C LYS A 61 -7.72 10.63 13.78
N LEU A 62 -7.66 9.54 13.01
CA LEU A 62 -8.83 8.80 12.55
C LEU A 62 -9.31 7.76 13.56
N SER A 63 -8.52 7.39 14.56
CA SER A 63 -8.81 6.29 15.49
C SER A 63 -10.11 6.44 16.28
N ARG A 64 -10.58 7.68 16.49
CA ARG A 64 -11.88 7.94 17.12
C ARG A 64 -13.08 7.48 16.27
N HIS A 65 -12.88 7.33 14.96
CA HIS A 65 -13.86 6.85 13.99
C HIS A 65 -13.72 5.35 13.70
N LEU A 66 -12.62 4.73 14.13
CA LEU A 66 -12.45 3.28 14.04
C LEU A 66 -13.30 2.59 15.12
N VAL A 67 -13.82 1.42 14.77
CA VAL A 67 -14.60 0.56 15.66
C VAL A 67 -13.97 -0.81 15.77
N ASP A 68 -14.25 -1.50 16.86
CA ASP A 68 -13.67 -2.81 17.13
C ASP A 68 -14.14 -3.85 16.11
N GLY A 69 -13.26 -4.79 15.76
CA GLY A 69 -13.51 -5.83 14.77
C GLY A 69 -13.13 -5.44 13.34
N GLN A 70 -12.79 -4.18 13.05
CA GLN A 70 -12.37 -3.76 11.71
C GLN A 70 -11.02 -4.34 11.30
N LEU A 71 -10.80 -4.48 10.00
CA LEU A 71 -9.50 -4.73 9.40
C LEU A 71 -8.93 -3.43 8.82
N LEU A 72 -7.83 -2.93 9.39
CA LEU A 72 -7.08 -1.80 8.88
C LEU A 72 -5.89 -2.29 8.03
N VAL A 73 -5.97 -2.08 6.72
CA VAL A 73 -4.94 -2.47 5.76
C VAL A 73 -4.07 -1.27 5.39
N LEU A 74 -2.80 -1.33 5.75
CA LEU A 74 -1.80 -0.37 5.34
C LEU A 74 -1.24 -0.75 3.97
N ARG A 75 -1.43 0.10 2.95
CA ARG A 75 -0.95 -0.13 1.56
C ARG A 75 0.30 0.67 1.21
N SER A 76 0.43 1.84 1.81
CA SER A 76 1.45 2.84 1.47
C SER A 76 2.84 2.36 1.86
N THR A 77 3.90 2.76 1.14
CA THR A 77 5.26 2.27 1.47
C THR A 77 5.67 2.72 2.88
N LEU A 78 6.01 1.76 3.73
CA LEU A 78 6.38 1.96 5.12
C LEU A 78 7.84 1.60 5.38
N TYR A 79 8.42 2.22 6.42
CA TYR A 79 9.66 1.73 7.02
C TYR A 79 9.39 0.49 7.88
N PRO A 80 10.36 -0.43 8.04
CA PRO A 80 10.22 -1.57 8.91
C PRO A 80 9.86 -1.16 10.34
N GLY A 81 8.84 -1.79 10.91
CA GLY A 81 8.31 -1.54 12.24
C GLY A 81 7.16 -0.53 12.32
N VAL A 82 6.79 0.14 11.22
CA VAL A 82 5.68 1.12 11.27
C VAL A 82 4.34 0.42 11.51
N THR A 83 4.12 -0.75 10.93
CA THR A 83 2.89 -1.54 11.19
C THR A 83 2.76 -1.84 12.69
N ARG A 84 3.86 -2.22 13.35
CA ARG A 84 3.92 -2.44 14.80
C ARG A 84 3.64 -1.17 15.61
N MET A 85 4.08 -0.01 15.12
CA MET A 85 3.76 1.27 15.76
C MET A 85 2.26 1.56 15.70
N VAL A 86 1.61 1.28 14.57
CA VAL A 86 0.16 1.45 14.39
C VAL A 86 -0.63 0.50 15.30
N GLU A 87 -0.26 -0.77 15.36
CA GLU A 87 -0.86 -1.73 16.29
C GLU A 87 -0.79 -1.24 17.75
N ARG A 88 0.40 -0.80 18.19
CA ARG A 88 0.59 -0.28 19.55
C ARG A 88 -0.21 1.00 19.81
N LEU A 89 -0.31 1.87 18.82
CA LEU A 89 -1.11 3.10 18.91
C LEU A 89 -2.58 2.77 19.15
N LEU A 90 -3.16 1.87 18.33
CA LEU A 90 -4.56 1.46 18.44
C LEU A 90 -4.83 0.73 19.76
N ALA A 91 -3.92 -0.16 20.19
CA ALA A 91 -4.01 -0.83 21.49
C ALA A 91 -4.01 0.16 22.67
N ARG A 92 -3.15 1.19 22.64
CA ARG A 92 -3.12 2.26 23.67
C ARG A 92 -4.41 3.08 23.72
N GLN A 93 -5.12 3.17 22.60
CA GLN A 93 -6.40 3.86 22.50
C GLN A 93 -7.59 2.92 22.79
N GLY A 94 -7.33 1.67 23.20
CA GLY A 94 -8.37 0.69 23.52
C GLY A 94 -9.17 0.23 22.29
N ARG A 95 -8.57 0.27 21.10
CA ARG A 95 -9.20 -0.19 19.85
C ARG A 95 -8.78 -1.62 19.52
N ALA A 96 -9.76 -2.51 19.40
CA ALA A 96 -9.56 -3.88 18.93
C ALA A 96 -9.72 -3.94 17.40
N VAL A 97 -8.76 -3.35 16.69
CA VAL A 97 -8.72 -3.30 15.22
C VAL A 97 -7.55 -4.15 14.75
N ASP A 98 -7.81 -5.05 13.81
CA ASP A 98 -6.79 -5.89 13.19
C ASP A 98 -5.98 -5.06 12.20
N VAL A 99 -4.65 -5.15 12.26
CA VAL A 99 -3.76 -4.39 11.36
C VAL A 99 -3.03 -5.33 10.42
N ALA A 100 -3.16 -5.08 9.12
CA ALA A 100 -2.46 -5.78 8.06
C ALA A 100 -1.59 -4.81 7.26
N PHE A 101 -0.46 -5.30 6.74
CA PHE A 101 0.34 -4.57 5.77
C PHE A 101 0.40 -5.34 4.45
N CYS A 102 -0.20 -4.76 3.42
CA CYS A 102 -0.32 -5.42 2.12
C CYS A 102 0.32 -4.51 1.08
N PRO A 103 1.64 -4.51 0.85
CA PRO A 103 2.28 -3.49 0.03
C PRO A 103 1.80 -3.51 -1.42
N GLU A 104 1.54 -2.34 -2.00
CA GLU A 104 1.28 -2.19 -3.44
C GLU A 104 2.60 -2.29 -4.25
N ARG A 105 2.57 -2.93 -5.43
CA ARG A 105 3.72 -3.15 -6.31
C ARG A 105 3.50 -2.85 -7.80
N ILE A 106 2.29 -2.44 -8.19
CA ILE A 106 1.98 -2.07 -9.58
C ILE A 106 2.81 -0.88 -10.08
N ALA A 107 3.02 -0.83 -11.39
CA ALA A 107 3.51 0.34 -12.11
C ALA A 107 2.38 1.34 -12.41
N GLU A 108 2.74 2.61 -12.50
CA GLU A 108 1.83 3.68 -12.95
C GLU A 108 1.40 3.43 -14.40
N GLY A 109 0.10 3.59 -14.69
CA GLY A 109 -0.47 3.32 -16.01
C GLY A 109 -0.73 1.83 -16.29
N LYS A 110 -0.55 0.95 -15.29
CA LYS A 110 -0.79 -0.49 -15.40
C LYS A 110 -1.65 -1.07 -14.28
N ALA A 111 -2.26 -0.23 -13.46
CA ALA A 111 -3.06 -0.68 -12.31
C ALA A 111 -4.17 -1.63 -12.72
N MET A 112 -4.86 -1.35 -13.83
CA MET A 112 -6.00 -2.16 -14.30
C MET A 112 -5.62 -3.56 -14.79
N THR A 113 -4.32 -3.82 -15.00
CA THR A 113 -3.81 -5.16 -15.37
C THR A 113 -3.06 -5.80 -14.20
N GLU A 114 -2.11 -5.06 -13.62
CA GLU A 114 -1.17 -5.61 -12.65
C GLU A 114 -1.79 -5.89 -11.28
N LEU A 115 -2.91 -5.23 -10.92
CA LEU A 115 -3.66 -5.57 -9.70
C LEU A 115 -4.16 -7.02 -9.71
N PHE A 116 -4.51 -7.55 -10.89
CA PHE A 116 -5.07 -8.88 -11.07
C PHE A 116 -4.00 -9.92 -11.41
N SER A 117 -2.94 -9.51 -12.12
CA SER A 117 -1.90 -10.43 -12.62
C SER A 117 -0.71 -10.61 -11.69
N LEU A 118 -0.43 -9.68 -10.78
CA LEU A 118 0.68 -9.81 -9.83
C LEU A 118 0.22 -10.52 -8.56
N PRO A 119 1.06 -11.40 -7.98
CA PRO A 119 0.79 -11.93 -6.64
C PRO A 119 0.60 -10.79 -5.63
N GLN A 120 -0.39 -10.90 -4.75
CA GLN A 120 -0.56 -9.96 -3.64
C GLN A 120 0.20 -10.45 -2.42
N LEU A 121 1.08 -9.57 -1.89
CA LEU A 121 1.65 -9.80 -0.57
C LEU A 121 0.61 -9.38 0.47
N VAL A 122 0.28 -10.29 1.38
CA VAL A 122 -0.60 -10.00 2.51
C VAL A 122 0.13 -10.34 3.80
N SER A 123 -0.04 -9.49 4.81
CA SER A 123 0.57 -9.73 6.10
C SER A 123 -0.39 -9.49 7.24
N GLY A 124 -0.13 -10.14 8.35
CA GLY A 124 -0.89 -10.01 9.58
C GLY A 124 -0.11 -10.64 10.72
N ARG A 125 -0.25 -10.08 11.93
CA ARG A 125 0.47 -10.54 13.12
C ARG A 125 0.05 -11.94 13.57
N THR A 126 -1.18 -12.33 13.25
CA THR A 126 -1.73 -13.64 13.57
C THR A 126 -2.27 -14.31 12.29
N PRO A 127 -2.41 -15.64 12.28
CA PRO A 127 -3.03 -16.36 11.16
C PRO A 127 -4.43 -15.84 10.81
N GLU A 128 -5.23 -15.43 11.80
CA GLU A 128 -6.58 -14.91 11.60
C GLU A 128 -6.56 -13.59 10.84
N ILE A 129 -5.65 -12.67 11.21
CA ILE A 129 -5.48 -11.39 10.51
C ILE A 129 -5.02 -11.62 9.07
N ARG A 130 -4.07 -12.56 8.87
CA ARG A 130 -3.62 -12.94 7.53
C ARG A 130 -4.76 -13.50 6.68
N ALA A 131 -5.59 -14.38 7.23
CA ALA A 131 -6.73 -14.95 6.52
C ALA A 131 -7.76 -13.88 6.12
N ARG A 132 -8.03 -12.91 7.00
CA ARG A 132 -8.92 -11.77 6.69
C ARG A 132 -8.35 -10.91 5.56
N ALA A 133 -7.06 -10.59 5.61
CA ALA A 133 -6.38 -9.84 4.56
C ALA A 133 -6.34 -10.61 3.23
N ALA A 134 -6.02 -11.91 3.27
CA ALA A 134 -6.06 -12.79 2.11
C ALA A 134 -7.45 -12.81 1.48
N ALA A 135 -8.51 -13.01 2.25
CA ALA A 135 -9.89 -13.01 1.74
C ALA A 135 -10.26 -11.71 1.00
N LEU A 136 -9.79 -10.56 1.48
CA LEU A 136 -9.98 -9.27 0.81
C LEU A 136 -9.24 -9.21 -0.53
N PHE A 137 -7.95 -9.59 -0.56
CA PHE A 137 -7.13 -9.50 -1.77
C PHE A 137 -7.38 -10.63 -2.78
N SER A 138 -7.95 -11.75 -2.34
CA SER A 138 -8.36 -12.85 -3.23
C SER A 138 -9.49 -12.46 -4.19
N GLN A 139 -10.16 -11.33 -3.95
CA GLN A 139 -11.09 -10.74 -4.93
C GLN A 139 -10.38 -10.18 -6.16
N LEU A 140 -9.06 -9.92 -6.07
CA LEU A 140 -8.25 -9.39 -7.17
C LEU A 140 -7.46 -10.50 -7.87
N THR A 141 -6.90 -11.44 -7.12
CA THR A 141 -6.06 -12.50 -7.69
C THR A 141 -6.06 -13.75 -6.82
N ASN A 142 -5.84 -14.92 -7.42
CA ASN A 142 -5.69 -16.18 -6.68
C ASN A 142 -4.27 -16.38 -6.13
N GLU A 143 -3.31 -15.53 -6.53
CA GLU A 143 -1.92 -15.64 -6.11
C GLU A 143 -1.66 -14.77 -4.86
N ILE A 144 -1.81 -15.37 -3.69
CA ILE A 144 -1.57 -14.72 -2.39
C ILE A 144 -0.28 -15.25 -1.76
N VAL A 145 0.58 -14.35 -1.30
CA VAL A 145 1.78 -14.68 -0.52
C VAL A 145 1.62 -14.10 0.88
N GLU A 146 1.44 -14.98 1.85
CA GLU A 146 1.31 -14.63 3.27
C GLU A 146 2.67 -14.41 3.93
N LEU A 147 2.78 -13.34 4.70
CA LEU A 147 4.01 -12.90 5.36
C LEU A 147 3.75 -12.40 6.78
N GLU A 148 4.80 -12.28 7.59
CA GLU A 148 4.78 -11.41 8.76
C GLU A 148 4.82 -9.92 8.34
N PRO A 149 4.26 -8.99 9.14
CA PRO A 149 4.25 -7.57 8.78
C PRO A 149 5.61 -6.98 8.44
N GLU A 150 6.64 -7.26 9.24
CA GLU A 150 7.99 -6.74 8.99
C GLU A 150 8.63 -7.38 7.75
N GLU A 151 8.30 -8.63 7.42
CA GLU A 151 8.76 -9.27 6.19
C GLU A 151 8.15 -8.60 4.96
N ALA A 152 6.86 -8.28 5.00
CA ALA A 152 6.18 -7.57 3.92
C ALA A 152 6.72 -6.12 3.76
N GLU A 153 6.98 -5.41 4.87
CA GLU A 153 7.63 -4.09 4.86
C GLU A 153 9.00 -4.15 4.19
N LEU A 154 9.84 -5.12 4.56
CA LEU A 154 11.15 -5.33 3.94
C LEU A 154 11.04 -5.76 2.47
N ALA A 155 10.14 -6.68 2.13
CA ALA A 155 9.92 -7.14 0.76
C ALA A 155 9.59 -5.97 -0.17
N LYS A 156 8.79 -5.00 0.30
CA LYS A 156 8.50 -3.79 -0.49
C LYS A 156 9.74 -2.93 -0.71
N LEU A 157 10.60 -2.78 0.29
CA LEU A 157 11.85 -2.03 0.14
C LEU A 157 12.84 -2.76 -0.77
N PHE A 158 12.98 -4.08 -0.62
CA PHE A 158 13.90 -4.88 -1.43
C PHE A 158 13.50 -4.91 -2.90
N THR A 159 12.21 -5.07 -3.21
CA THR A 159 11.72 -5.04 -4.59
C THR A 159 12.01 -3.72 -5.29
N ASN A 160 11.85 -2.59 -4.58
CA ASN A 160 12.21 -1.28 -5.10
C ASN A 160 13.73 -1.13 -5.27
N THR A 161 14.52 -1.48 -4.24
CA THR A 161 15.99 -1.37 -4.27
C THR A 161 16.60 -2.21 -5.38
N TRP A 162 16.12 -3.44 -5.58
CA TRP A 162 16.58 -4.32 -6.65
C TRP A 162 16.40 -3.68 -8.03
N ARG A 163 15.24 -3.06 -8.28
CA ARG A 163 14.97 -2.34 -9.52
C ARG A 163 15.95 -1.19 -9.75
N TYR A 164 16.24 -0.40 -8.70
CA TYR A 164 17.22 0.68 -8.78
C TYR A 164 18.62 0.18 -9.10
N ILE A 165 19.06 -0.91 -8.47
CA ILE A 165 20.37 -1.53 -8.75
C ILE A 165 20.46 -1.95 -10.21
N LYS A 166 19.41 -2.58 -10.77
CA LYS A 166 19.40 -2.98 -12.19
C LYS A 166 19.58 -1.78 -13.13
N PHE A 167 18.90 -0.67 -12.86
CA PHE A 167 19.04 0.55 -13.66
C PHE A 167 20.43 1.18 -13.51
N ALA A 168 20.95 1.27 -12.30
CA ALA A 168 22.28 1.80 -12.04
C ALA A 168 23.37 0.97 -12.76
N THR A 169 23.27 -0.36 -12.70
CA THR A 169 24.19 -1.25 -13.40
C THR A 169 24.11 -1.06 -14.91
N ALA A 170 22.91 -1.03 -15.51
CA ALA A 170 22.76 -0.81 -16.94
C ALA A 170 23.37 0.54 -17.39
N ASN A 171 23.07 1.61 -16.65
CA ASN A 171 23.63 2.93 -16.92
C ASN A 171 25.16 2.95 -16.80
N GLN A 172 25.71 2.26 -15.79
CA GLN A 172 27.16 2.20 -15.60
C GLN A 172 27.86 1.46 -16.74
N LEU A 173 27.30 0.35 -17.20
CA LEU A 173 27.84 -0.41 -18.33
C LEU A 173 27.74 0.38 -19.65
N TYR A 174 26.64 1.08 -19.87
CA TYR A 174 26.45 1.99 -21.01
C TYR A 174 27.52 3.09 -21.05
N MET A 175 27.80 3.76 -19.91
CA MET A 175 28.84 4.79 -19.84
C MET A 175 30.22 4.22 -20.18
N ILE A 176 30.56 3.05 -19.63
CA ILE A 176 31.84 2.38 -19.93
C ILE A 176 31.95 2.06 -21.41
N ALA A 177 30.93 1.47 -22.05
CA ALA A 177 30.97 1.16 -23.49
C ALA A 177 31.20 2.42 -24.34
N ASN A 178 30.50 3.52 -24.01
CA ASN A 178 30.64 4.79 -24.71
C ASN A 178 32.01 5.45 -24.55
N ASP A 179 32.66 5.32 -23.39
CA ASP A 179 34.02 5.82 -23.16
C ASP A 179 35.04 5.18 -24.12
N PHE A 180 34.74 3.96 -24.62
CA PHE A 180 35.53 3.26 -25.63
C PHE A 180 34.97 3.39 -27.05
N GLY A 181 33.90 4.17 -27.27
CA GLY A 181 33.24 4.32 -28.57
C GLY A 181 32.56 3.05 -29.08
N LEU A 182 32.12 2.18 -28.18
CA LEU A 182 31.44 0.91 -28.49
C LEU A 182 29.94 1.00 -28.23
N ASP A 183 29.17 0.13 -28.91
CA ASP A 183 27.72 -0.01 -28.74
C ASP A 183 27.39 -0.93 -27.53
N TYR A 184 26.35 -0.56 -26.76
CA TYR A 184 25.96 -1.19 -25.49
C TYR A 184 24.75 -2.10 -25.63
#